data_AF-A0A9C7UZI8-F1
#
_entry.id   AF-A0A9C7UZI8-F1
#
_cell.length_a   1.000
_cell.length_b   1.000
_cell.length_c   1.000
_cell.angle_alpha   90.00
_cell.angle_beta   90.00
_cell.angle_gamma   90.00
#
_symmetry.space_group_name_H-M   'P 1'
#
loop_
_entity.id
_entity.type
_entity.pdbx_description
1 polymer ?
#
loop_
_entity_poly.entity_id
_entity_poly.type
_entity_poly.pdbx_seq_one_letter_code
_entity_poly.pdbx_strand_id
1 'polypeptide(L)'
;MINNYIKMICGMLDIPMPAVFYNDSALQPGEHARLTPDGKQLYLRKLKNPSLDQLFSAAFQLRKEWQRRTDTEHYFGIYQSREKLPLREFSLQPSEVDANAFGAVVASAFFGVEPIFDDLPGITRSRIDNRIAEIRSREFPQLAQMKLPH
;
A
#
# COMPACT_ATOMS: atom_id res chain seq x y z
N MET A 1 -15.54 4.73 -8.47
CA MET A 1 -14.58 5.47 -7.62
C MET A 1 -13.27 4.70 -7.45
N ILE A 2 -13.28 3.50 -6.84
CA ILE A 2 -12.04 2.74 -6.58
C ILE A 2 -11.26 2.31 -7.84
N ASN A 3 -11.93 1.95 -8.94
CA ASN A 3 -11.24 1.59 -10.19
C ASN A 3 -10.44 2.76 -10.79
N ASN A 4 -10.96 3.99 -10.71
CA ASN A 4 -10.23 5.18 -11.19
C ASN A 4 -9.03 5.46 -10.29
N TYR A 5 -9.21 5.33 -8.97
CA TYR A 5 -8.13 5.45 -8.00
C TYR A 5 -7.01 4.42 -8.23
N ILE A 6 -7.37 3.14 -8.42
CA ILE A 6 -6.43 2.07 -8.78
C ILE A 6 -5.71 2.40 -10.09
N LYS A 7 -6.44 2.84 -11.12
CA LYS A 7 -5.85 3.23 -12.41
C LYS A 7 -4.85 4.38 -12.26
N MET A 8 -5.16 5.38 -11.44
CA MET A 8 -4.25 6.50 -11.16
C MET A 8 -2.98 6.02 -10.46
N ILE A 9 -3.10 5.18 -9.42
CA ILE A 9 -1.93 4.62 -8.73
C ILE A 9 -1.07 3.78 -9.67
N CYS A 10 -1.68 2.92 -10.48
CA CYS A 10 -0.94 2.11 -11.45
C CYS A 10 -0.18 2.98 -12.44
N GLY A 11 -0.79 4.07 -12.91
CA GLY A 11 -0.13 5.04 -13.78
C GLY A 11 1.01 5.80 -13.10
N MET A 12 0.87 6.16 -11.82
CA MET A 12 1.95 6.80 -11.04
C MET A 12 3.13 5.86 -10.80
N LEU A 13 2.85 4.58 -10.57
CA LEU A 13 3.87 3.55 -10.33
C LEU A 13 4.42 2.96 -11.63
N ASP A 14 3.89 3.31 -12.79
CA ASP A 14 4.21 2.68 -14.08
C ASP A 14 4.11 1.14 -14.04
N ILE A 15 3.01 0.63 -13.45
CA ILE A 15 2.72 -0.80 -13.40
C ILE A 15 1.45 -1.14 -14.18
N PRO A 16 1.34 -2.36 -14.73
CA PRO A 16 0.10 -2.81 -15.37
C PRO A 16 -1.07 -2.77 -14.40
N MET A 17 -2.22 -2.28 -14.87
CA MET A 17 -3.45 -2.29 -14.08
C MET A 17 -3.96 -3.74 -13.91
N PRO A 18 -4.14 -4.24 -12.67
CA PRO A 18 -4.70 -5.56 -12.47
C PRO A 18 -6.20 -5.57 -12.78
N ALA A 19 -6.73 -6.76 -13.08
CA ALA A 19 -8.17 -6.99 -13.12
C ALA A 19 -8.73 -6.91 -11.68
N VAL A 20 -9.77 -6.11 -11.49
CA VAL A 20 -10.33 -5.82 -10.16
C VAL A 20 -11.59 -6.64 -9.92
N PHE A 21 -11.64 -7.38 -8.81
CA PHE A 21 -12.77 -8.23 -8.43
C PHE A 21 -13.19 -7.96 -6.99
N TYR A 22 -14.50 -8.00 -6.72
CA TYR A 22 -15.02 -7.98 -5.34
C TYR A 22 -15.30 -9.41 -4.88
N ASN A 23 -14.48 -9.94 -3.97
CA ASN A 23 -14.56 -11.34 -3.55
C ASN A 23 -14.01 -11.56 -2.13
N ASP A 24 -14.91 -11.65 -1.15
CA ASP A 24 -14.53 -11.86 0.25
C ASP A 24 -13.88 -13.23 0.50
N SER A 25 -14.29 -14.26 -0.25
CA SER A 25 -13.71 -15.61 -0.13
C SER A 25 -12.24 -15.65 -0.56
N ALA A 26 -11.77 -14.63 -1.28
CA ALA A 26 -10.37 -14.49 -1.66
C ALA A 26 -9.56 -13.67 -0.65
N LEU A 27 -10.10 -13.32 0.52
CA LEU A 27 -9.43 -12.47 1.52
C LEU A 27 -9.34 -13.19 2.86
N GLN A 28 -8.24 -12.96 3.57
CA GLN A 28 -8.10 -13.38 4.96
C GLN A 28 -8.91 -12.43 5.89
N PRO A 29 -9.29 -12.88 7.09
CA PRO A 29 -9.87 -12.00 8.10
C PRO A 29 -9.00 -10.75 8.32
N GLY A 30 -9.63 -9.57 8.28
CA GLY A 30 -8.93 -8.29 8.38
C GLY A 30 -8.38 -7.71 7.06
N GLU A 31 -8.25 -8.48 5.97
CA GLU A 31 -7.79 -7.93 4.69
C GLU A 31 -8.89 -7.16 3.95
N HIS A 32 -8.58 -5.95 3.48
CA HIS A 32 -9.50 -5.15 2.66
C HIS A 32 -9.21 -5.25 1.16
N ALA A 33 -7.97 -5.58 0.79
CA ALA A 33 -7.54 -5.86 -0.56
C ALA A 33 -6.39 -6.88 -0.57
N ARG A 34 -6.30 -7.69 -1.63
CA ARG A 34 -5.20 -8.63 -1.86
C ARG A 34 -4.89 -8.73 -3.36
N LEU A 35 -3.63 -8.52 -3.73
CA LEU A 35 -3.16 -8.78 -5.08
C LEU A 35 -2.66 -10.21 -5.21
N THR A 36 -2.96 -10.87 -6.33
CA THR A 36 -2.41 -12.20 -6.63
C THR A 36 -0.89 -12.14 -6.77
N PRO A 37 -0.16 -13.23 -6.47
CA PRO A 37 1.30 -13.27 -6.58
C PRO A 37 1.85 -12.93 -7.98
N ASP A 38 1.07 -13.17 -9.03
CA ASP A 38 1.42 -12.84 -10.41
C ASP A 38 1.10 -11.38 -10.80
N GLY A 39 0.56 -10.59 -9.87
CA GLY A 39 0.22 -9.18 -10.07
C GLY A 39 -0.99 -8.92 -10.96
N LYS A 40 -1.71 -9.96 -11.42
CA LYS A 40 -2.76 -9.80 -12.45
C LYS A 40 -4.14 -9.49 -11.90
N GLN A 41 -4.44 -9.88 -10.66
CA GLN A 41 -5.79 -9.75 -10.10
C GLN A 41 -5.74 -9.11 -8.72
N LEU A 42 -6.55 -8.07 -8.53
CA LEU A 42 -6.74 -7.40 -7.25
C LEU A 42 -8.13 -7.74 -6.71
N TYR A 43 -8.15 -8.50 -5.62
CA TYR A 43 -9.37 -8.81 -4.89
C TYR A 43 -9.65 -7.72 -3.85
N LEU A 44 -10.88 -7.24 -3.81
CA LEU A 44 -11.37 -6.23 -2.89
C LEU A 44 -12.50 -6.80 -2.04
N ARG A 45 -12.55 -6.38 -0.78
CA ARG A 45 -13.68 -6.69 0.12
C ARG A 45 -14.99 -6.10 -0.42
N LYS A 46 -16.08 -6.85 -0.35
CA LYS A 46 -17.42 -6.37 -0.72
C LYS A 46 -17.91 -5.41 0.37
N LEU A 47 -17.91 -4.12 0.05
CA LEU A 47 -18.41 -3.06 0.91
C LEU A 47 -19.48 -2.28 0.16
N LYS A 48 -20.46 -1.71 0.89
CA LYS A 48 -21.49 -0.85 0.30
C LYS A 48 -20.87 0.37 -0.40
N ASN A 49 -19.83 0.93 0.23
CA ASN A 49 -18.96 1.98 -0.32
C ASN A 49 -17.49 1.63 0.01
N PRO A 50 -16.52 1.99 -0.83
CA PRO A 50 -15.10 1.81 -0.49
C PRO A 50 -14.74 2.55 0.80
N SER A 51 -14.15 1.84 1.76
CA SER A 51 -13.61 2.45 2.98
C SER A 51 -12.20 3.00 2.74
N LEU A 52 -11.74 3.90 3.62
CA LEU A 52 -10.36 4.37 3.62
C LEU A 52 -9.38 3.21 3.79
N ASP A 53 -9.67 2.22 4.64
CA ASP A 53 -8.84 1.02 4.80
C ASP A 53 -8.74 0.21 3.50
N GLN A 54 -9.82 0.14 2.72
CA GLN A 54 -9.80 -0.54 1.43
C GLN A 54 -8.97 0.22 0.39
N LEU A 55 -9.06 1.54 0.38
CA LEU A 55 -8.27 2.39 -0.51
C LEU A 55 -6.77 2.36 -0.14
N PHE A 56 -6.46 2.39 1.15
CA PHE A 56 -5.11 2.20 1.67
C PHE A 56 -4.58 0.82 1.31
N SER A 57 -5.34 -0.24 1.59
CA SER A 57 -4.94 -1.62 1.31
C SER A 57 -4.71 -1.85 -0.18
N ALA A 58 -5.51 -1.25 -1.06
CA ALA A 58 -5.26 -1.29 -2.50
C ALA A 58 -3.93 -0.61 -2.88
N ALA A 59 -3.65 0.60 -2.38
CA ALA A 59 -2.39 1.30 -2.65
C ALA A 59 -1.18 0.52 -2.12
N PHE A 60 -1.28 -0.05 -0.93
CA PHE A 60 -0.26 -0.92 -0.34
C PHE A 60 0.05 -2.13 -1.23
N GLN A 61 -0.97 -2.84 -1.72
CA GLN A 61 -0.79 -4.00 -2.58
C GLN A 61 -0.17 -3.63 -3.93
N LEU A 62 -0.59 -2.51 -4.52
CA LEU A 62 -0.02 -2.00 -5.77
C LEU A 62 1.44 -1.55 -5.60
N ARG A 63 1.80 -0.96 -4.46
CA ARG A 63 3.19 -0.63 -4.15
C ARG A 63 4.06 -1.88 -4.04
N LYS A 64 3.56 -2.94 -3.41
CA LYS A 64 4.29 -4.22 -3.38
C LYS A 64 4.53 -4.81 -4.76
N GLU A 65 3.60 -4.62 -5.70
CA GLU A 65 3.83 -5.03 -7.09
C GLU A 65 4.91 -4.20 -7.78
N TRP A 66 4.90 -2.89 -7.56
CA TRP A 66 5.98 -2.01 -8.02
C TRP A 66 7.35 -2.41 -7.44
N GLN A 67 7.41 -2.73 -6.14
CA GLN A 67 8.64 -3.20 -5.48
C GLN A 67 9.18 -4.47 -6.15
N ARG A 68 8.32 -5.44 -6.48
CA ARG A 68 8.73 -6.64 -7.22
C ARG A 68 9.33 -6.28 -8.59
N ARG A 69 8.70 -5.36 -9.31
CA ARG A 69 9.15 -5.00 -10.67
C ARG A 69 10.43 -4.18 -10.70
N THR A 70 10.70 -3.41 -9.65
CA THR A 70 11.80 -2.43 -9.64
C THR A 70 13.05 -2.92 -8.92
N ASP A 71 12.89 -3.58 -7.77
CA ASP A 71 14.01 -4.09 -6.98
C ASP A 71 13.58 -5.27 -6.10
N THR A 72 13.31 -6.42 -6.73
CA THR A 72 12.87 -7.63 -6.00
C THR A 72 13.88 -8.02 -4.91
N GLU A 73 15.17 -7.91 -5.17
CA GLU A 73 16.20 -8.35 -4.22
C GLU A 73 16.18 -7.50 -2.95
N HIS A 74 16.13 -6.18 -3.08
CA HIS A 74 16.06 -5.28 -1.93
C HIS A 74 14.81 -5.52 -1.06
N TYR A 75 13.65 -5.64 -1.69
CA TYR A 75 12.38 -5.72 -0.97
C TYR A 75 12.01 -7.14 -0.51
N PHE A 76 12.39 -8.16 -1.29
CA PHE A 76 11.91 -9.54 -1.12
C PHE A 76 13.01 -10.60 -1.04
N GLY A 77 14.29 -10.28 -1.27
CA GLY A 77 15.39 -11.26 -1.27
C GLY A 77 15.52 -12.05 0.05
N ILE A 78 15.27 -11.39 1.19
CA ILE A 78 15.26 -12.00 2.53
C ILE A 78 13.89 -11.99 3.20
N TYR A 79 12.82 -11.69 2.45
CA TYR A 79 11.50 -11.51 3.02
C TYR A 79 10.95 -12.80 3.62
N GLN A 80 10.34 -12.68 4.79
CA GLN A 80 9.64 -13.75 5.48
C GLN A 80 8.20 -13.35 5.80
N SER A 81 7.31 -14.33 5.72
CA SER A 81 5.89 -14.11 5.94
C SER A 81 5.57 -13.92 7.43
N ARG A 82 4.38 -13.36 7.71
CA ARG A 82 3.93 -13.03 9.06
C ARG A 82 3.82 -14.24 9.99
N GLU A 83 3.65 -15.45 9.44
CA GLU A 83 3.60 -16.70 10.18
C GLU A 83 4.98 -17.12 10.71
N LYS A 84 6.06 -16.66 10.07
CA LYS A 84 7.44 -16.98 10.44
C LYS A 84 8.07 -15.97 11.39
N LEU A 85 7.60 -14.71 11.34
CA LEU A 85 8.17 -13.62 12.11
C LEU A 85 7.18 -13.03 13.14
N PRO A 86 7.67 -12.65 14.33
CA PRO A 86 6.93 -11.77 15.23
C PRO A 86 6.53 -10.47 14.53
N LEU A 87 5.41 -9.85 14.97
CA LEU A 87 4.88 -8.62 14.36
C LEU A 87 5.94 -7.53 14.18
N ARG A 88 6.80 -7.34 15.19
CA ARG A 88 7.87 -6.34 15.14
C ARG A 88 8.82 -6.56 13.98
N GLU A 89 9.40 -7.75 13.89
CA GLU A 89 10.37 -8.10 12.85
C GLU A 89 9.71 -8.09 11.48
N PHE A 90 8.50 -8.65 11.38
CA PHE A 90 7.72 -8.65 10.15
C PHE A 90 7.50 -7.23 9.62
N SER A 91 7.02 -6.33 10.48
CA SER A 91 6.66 -4.95 10.11
C SER A 91 7.86 -4.07 9.78
N LEU A 92 9.07 -4.45 10.20
CA LEU A 92 10.32 -3.73 9.92
C LEU A 92 10.94 -4.12 8.58
N GLN A 93 10.41 -5.14 7.90
CA GLN A 93 10.93 -5.54 6.61
C GLN A 93 10.80 -4.39 5.59
N PRO A 94 11.79 -4.20 4.69
CA PRO A 94 11.79 -3.08 3.75
C PRO A 94 10.50 -2.97 2.93
N SER A 95 9.95 -4.10 2.47
CA SER A 95 8.70 -4.14 1.70
C SER A 95 7.50 -3.64 2.48
N GLU A 96 7.39 -4.00 3.77
CA GLU A 96 6.28 -3.57 4.64
C GLU A 96 6.38 -2.08 4.96
N VAL A 97 7.57 -1.58 5.30
CA VAL A 97 7.79 -0.17 5.62
C VAL A 97 7.47 0.71 4.40
N ASP A 98 8.01 0.37 3.23
CA ASP A 98 7.79 1.15 2.01
C ASP A 98 6.34 1.09 1.53
N ALA A 99 5.69 -0.07 1.59
CA ALA A 99 4.29 -0.19 1.17
C ALA A 99 3.33 0.57 2.10
N ASN A 100 3.56 0.53 3.42
CA ASN A 100 2.77 1.31 4.37
C ASN A 100 2.98 2.82 4.18
N ALA A 101 4.24 3.25 4.01
CA ALA A 101 4.58 4.64 3.76
C ALA A 101 3.91 5.17 2.48
N PHE A 102 3.98 4.41 1.38
CA PHE A 102 3.31 4.78 0.14
C PHE A 102 1.79 4.85 0.31
N GLY A 103 1.18 3.86 0.97
CA GLY A 103 -0.25 3.87 1.28
C GLY A 103 -0.66 5.13 2.05
N ALA A 104 0.15 5.57 3.02
CA ALA A 104 -0.09 6.80 3.78
C ALA A 104 0.04 8.07 2.93
N VAL A 105 1.07 8.15 2.08
CA VAL A 105 1.26 9.28 1.15
C VAL A 105 0.05 9.43 0.23
N VAL A 106 -0.43 8.33 -0.35
CA VAL A 106 -1.58 8.35 -1.24
C VAL A 106 -2.87 8.66 -0.47
N ALA A 107 -3.07 8.07 0.72
CA ALA A 107 -4.26 8.34 1.53
C ALA A 107 -4.37 9.83 1.89
N SER A 108 -3.26 10.43 2.30
CA SER A 108 -3.15 11.85 2.62
C SER A 108 -3.41 12.73 1.39
N ALA A 109 -2.75 12.45 0.26
CA ALA A 109 -2.89 13.27 -0.93
C ALA A 109 -4.29 13.22 -1.57
N PHE A 110 -4.96 12.06 -1.54
CA PHE A 110 -6.24 11.87 -2.22
C PHE A 110 -7.47 12.06 -1.33
N PHE A 111 -7.33 11.90 -0.01
CA PHE A 111 -8.45 11.93 0.91
C PHE A 111 -8.24 12.85 2.11
N GLY A 112 -7.07 13.49 2.25
CA GLY A 112 -6.78 14.43 3.33
C GLY A 112 -6.71 13.76 4.71
N VAL A 113 -6.41 12.45 4.74
CA VAL A 113 -6.34 11.66 5.98
C VAL A 113 -4.94 11.10 6.18
N GLU A 114 -4.47 11.10 7.42
CA GLU A 114 -3.21 10.47 7.81
C GLU A 114 -3.51 9.15 8.52
N PRO A 115 -3.13 7.99 7.95
CA PRO A 115 -3.29 6.72 8.63
C PRO A 115 -2.52 6.68 9.95
N ILE A 116 -3.12 6.04 10.95
CA ILE A 116 -2.48 5.77 12.24
C ILE A 116 -1.99 4.33 12.28
N PHE A 117 -0.82 4.10 12.88
CA PHE A 117 -0.15 2.80 12.95
C PHE A 117 0.06 2.38 14.42
N ASP A 118 -0.96 2.59 15.25
CA ASP A 118 -0.88 2.43 16.71
C ASP A 118 -0.59 0.99 17.14
N ASP A 119 -1.03 0.02 16.34
CA ASP A 119 -0.79 -1.41 16.49
C ASP A 119 0.64 -1.84 16.13
N LEU A 120 1.41 -0.99 15.45
CA LEU A 120 2.80 -1.26 15.10
C LEU A 120 3.77 -0.82 16.21
N PRO A 121 4.92 -1.48 16.38
CA PRO A 121 5.95 -1.00 17.30
C PRO A 121 6.43 0.41 16.95
N GLY A 122 6.79 1.20 17.97
CA GLY A 122 7.21 2.60 17.77
C GLY A 122 8.39 2.75 16.79
N ILE A 123 9.34 1.81 16.80
CA ILE A 123 10.46 1.80 15.84
C ILE A 123 9.98 1.61 14.39
N THR A 124 8.94 0.81 14.17
CA THR A 124 8.34 0.62 12.84
C THR A 124 7.67 1.90 12.38
N ARG A 125 6.89 2.55 13.27
CA ARG A 125 6.28 3.84 12.96
C ARG A 125 7.31 4.87 12.52
N SER A 126 8.40 5.04 13.27
CA SER A 126 9.47 5.96 12.89
C SER A 126 10.11 5.64 11.54
N ARG A 127 10.21 4.35 11.17
CA ARG A 127 10.71 3.94 9.84
C ARG A 127 9.72 4.30 8.73
N ILE A 128 8.42 4.11 8.98
CA ILE A 128 7.36 4.52 8.05
C ILE A 128 7.36 6.04 7.88
N ASP A 129 7.46 6.82 8.97
CA ASP A 129 7.47 8.29 8.93
C ASP A 129 8.66 8.83 8.10
N ASN A 130 9.85 8.29 8.35
CA ASN A 130 11.04 8.64 7.56
C ASN A 130 10.83 8.32 6.07
N ARG A 131 10.23 7.15 5.78
CA ARG A 131 9.98 6.73 4.41
C ARG A 131 8.89 7.57 3.73
N ILE A 132 7.86 8.00 4.45
CA ILE A 132 6.85 8.97 3.97
C ILE A 132 7.54 10.26 3.54
N ALA A 133 8.46 10.79 4.34
CA ALA A 133 9.19 12.01 4.02
C ALA A 133 10.07 11.85 2.78
N GLU A 134 10.72 10.70 2.60
CA GLU A 134 11.50 10.39 1.40
C GLU A 134 10.61 10.32 0.15
N ILE A 135 9.50 9.57 0.20
CA ILE A 135 8.57 9.42 -0.92
C ILE A 135 8.04 10.80 -1.34
N ARG A 136 7.62 11.64 -0.38
CA ARG A 136 7.11 13.00 -0.63
C ARG A 136 8.16 13.97 -1.17
N SER A 137 9.44 13.77 -0.88
CA SER A 137 10.50 14.71 -1.31
C SER A 137 11.19 14.29 -2.60
N ARG A 138 11.28 12.99 -2.90
CA ARG A 138 12.13 12.46 -3.97
C ARG A 138 11.38 11.70 -5.06
N GLU A 139 10.32 10.96 -4.72
CA GLU A 139 9.62 10.09 -5.68
C GLU A 139 8.36 10.75 -6.23
N PHE A 140 7.52 11.29 -5.34
CA PHE A 140 6.25 11.90 -5.69
C PHE A 140 6.08 13.29 -5.07
N PRO A 141 6.98 14.26 -5.37
CA PRO A 141 6.87 15.63 -4.85
C PRO A 141 5.55 16.32 -5.20
N GLN A 142 4.93 15.95 -6.32
CA GLN A 142 3.62 16.44 -6.73
C GLN A 142 2.50 16.05 -5.76
N LEU A 143 2.60 14.91 -5.07
CA LEU A 143 1.58 14.46 -4.11
C LEU A 143 1.63 15.27 -2.81
N ALA A 144 2.79 15.85 -2.46
CA ALA A 144 2.92 16.74 -1.31
C ALA A 144 2.22 18.10 -1.52
N GLN A 145 1.98 18.48 -2.78
CA GLN A 145 1.40 19.77 -3.15
C GLN A 145 -0.05 19.67 -3.64
N MET A 146 -0.61 18.45 -3.72
CA MET A 146 -2.00 18.26 -4.11
C MET A 146 -2.94 18.92 -3.09
N LYS A 147 -3.52 20.06 -3.47
CA LYS A 147 -4.69 20.62 -2.80
C LYS A 147 -5.92 19.90 -3.37
N LEU A 148 -6.68 19.25 -2.50
CA LEU A 148 -7.94 18.63 -2.89
C LEU A 148 -8.83 19.68 -3.57
N PRO A 149 -9.41 19.40 -4.76
CA PRO A 149 -10.49 20.23 -5.26
C PRO A 149 -11.65 20.11 -4.25
N HIS A 150 -11.97 21.22 -3.60
CA HIS A 150 -13.11 21.35 -2.69
C HIS A 150 -14.44 21.14 -3.42
#